data_AF-A0A503X5M7-F1
#
_entry.id   AF-A0A503X5M7-F1
#
_cell.length_a   1.000
_cell.length_b   1.000
_cell.length_c   1.000
_cell.angle_alpha   90.00
_cell.angle_beta   90.00
_cell.angle_gamma   90.00
#
_symmetry.space_group_name_H-M   'P 1'
#
loop_
_entity.id
_entity.type
_entity.pdbx_description
1 polymer ?
#
loop_
_entity_poly.entity_id
_entity_poly.type
_entity_poly.pdbx_seq_one_letter_code
_entity_poly.pdbx_strand_id
1 'polypeptide(L)' 'MQEAAKLLTALGDCIDAIEAYLAAAQRSTLDSLLAVLPAKSPAGSATMVMTILVYRELDARSSPH' A
#
# COMPACT_ATOMS: atom_id res chain seq x y z
N MET A 1 -20.94 -31.77 -5.24
CA MET A 1 -20.44 -31.08 -4.03
C MET A 1 -18.95 -30.75 -4.13
N GLN A 2 -18.10 -31.65 -4.66
CA GLN A 2 -16.66 -31.43 -4.81
C GLN A 2 -16.26 -30.28 -5.76
N GLU A 3 -16.97 -30.10 -6.88
CA GLU A 3 -16.70 -28.99 -7.82
C GLU A 3 -17.01 -27.61 -7.22
N ALA A 4 -18.09 -27.50 -6.44
CA ALA A 4 -18.41 -26.26 -5.73
C ALA A 4 -17.34 -25.89 -4.70
N ALA A 5 -16.76 -26.88 -4.01
CA ALA A 5 -15.65 -26.66 -3.07
C ALA A 5 -14.40 -26.14 -3.79
N LYS A 6 -14.04 -26.72 -4.95
CA LYS A 6 -12.90 -26.25 -5.76
C LYS A 6 -13.08 -24.80 -6.23
N LEU A 7 -14.29 -24.46 -6.68
CA LEU A 7 -14.62 -23.09 -7.12
C LEU A 7 -14.54 -22.08 -5.97
N LEU A 8 -14.99 -22.47 -4.77
CA LEU A 8 -14.88 -21.63 -3.57
C LEU A 8 -13.42 -21.41 -3.16
N THR A 9 -12.57 -22.44 -3.22
CA THR A 9 -11.14 -22.30 -2.97
C THR A 9 -10.49 -21.35 -3.99
N ALA A 10 -10.75 -21.55 -5.28
CA ALA A 10 -10.21 -20.69 -6.33
C ALA A 10 -10.67 -19.23 -6.19
N LEU A 11 -11.91 -19.01 -5.72
CA LEU A 11 -12.40 -17.67 -5.41
C LEU A 11 -11.64 -17.06 -4.22
N GLY A 12 -11.40 -17.82 -3.15
CA GLY A 12 -10.57 -17.40 -2.03
C GLY A 12 -9.18 -16.98 -2.47
N ASP A 13 -8.50 -17.82 -3.24
CA ASP A 13 -7.15 -17.54 -3.78
C ASP A 13 -7.14 -16.26 -4.63
N CYS A 14 -8.19 -16.04 -5.44
CA CYS A 14 -8.34 -14.82 -6.23
C CYS A 14 -8.55 -13.57 -5.36
N ILE A 15 -9.32 -13.67 -4.27
CA ILE A 15 -9.52 -12.56 -3.33
C ILE A 15 -8.19 -12.20 -2.68
N ASP A 16 -7.46 -13.19 -2.16
CA ASP A 16 -6.14 -12.98 -1.53
C ASP A 16 -5.14 -12.34 -2.51
N ALA A 17 -5.14 -12.79 -3.77
CA ALA A 17 -4.29 -12.21 -4.81
C ALA A 17 -4.65 -10.76 -5.13
N ILE A 18 -5.95 -10.41 -5.16
CA ILE A 18 -6.42 -9.04 -5.37
C ILE A 18 -6.02 -8.15 -4.18
N GLU A 19 -6.18 -8.63 -2.95
CA GLU A 19 -5.78 -7.90 -1.75
C GLU A 19 -4.27 -7.62 -1.74
N ALA A 20 -3.46 -8.62 -2.05
CA ALA A 20 -2.01 -8.47 -2.17
C ALA A 20 -1.63 -7.47 -3.27
N TYR A 21 -2.30 -7.53 -4.44
CA TYR A 21 -2.08 -6.58 -5.52
C TYR A 21 -2.44 -5.15 -5.11
N LEU A 22 -3.58 -4.94 -4.45
CA LEU A 22 -4.02 -3.62 -4.00
C LEU A 22 -3.05 -3.04 -2.95
N ALA A 23 -2.58 -3.87 -2.02
CA ALA A 23 -1.58 -3.46 -1.04
C ALA A 23 -0.26 -3.04 -1.72
N ALA A 24 0.20 -3.81 -2.69
CA ALA A 24 1.41 -3.51 -3.47
C ALA A 24 1.25 -2.24 -4.33
N ALA A 25 0.11 -2.08 -5.01
CA ALA A 25 -0.18 -0.90 -5.83
C ALA A 25 -0.23 0.38 -4.99
N GLN A 26 -0.84 0.32 -3.80
CA GLN A 26 -0.85 1.45 -2.86
C GLN A 26 0.56 1.81 -2.37
N ARG A 27 1.41 0.81 -2.07
CA ARG A 27 2.82 1.04 -1.74
C ARG A 27 3.58 1.72 -2.88
N SER A 28 3.43 1.22 -4.12
CA SER A 28 4.08 1.82 -5.29
C SER A 28 3.68 3.28 -5.53
N THR A 29 2.45 3.65 -5.15
CA THR A 29 1.94 5.03 -5.25
C THR A 29 2.64 5.92 -4.23
N LEU A 30 2.82 5.44 -2.99
CA LEU A 30 3.53 6.17 -1.94
C LEU A 30 5.02 6.34 -2.27
N ASP A 31 5.67 5.31 -2.81
CA ASP A 31 7.06 5.37 -3.26
C ASP A 31 7.23 6.39 -4.41
N SER A 32 6.31 6.38 -5.37
CA SER A 32 6.32 7.35 -6.48
C SER A 32 6.11 8.78 -5.98
N LEU A 33 5.24 8.96 -4.98
CA LEU A 33 5.00 10.25 -4.36
C LEU A 33 6.24 10.76 -3.60
N LEU A 34 6.95 9.90 -2.87
CA LEU A 34 8.24 10.24 -2.26
C LEU A 34 9.28 10.68 -3.28
N ALA A 35 9.35 10.00 -4.42
CA ALA A 35 10.32 10.31 -5.47
C ALA A 35 10.12 11.72 -6.08
N VAL A 36 8.89 12.26 -6.06
CA VAL A 36 8.59 13.60 -6.57
C VAL A 36 8.60 14.69 -5.48
N LEU A 37 8.62 14.31 -4.20
CA LEU A 37 8.67 15.28 -3.11
C LEU A 37 10.09 15.90 -2.99
N PRO A 38 10.20 17.21 -2.70
CA PRO A 38 11.49 17.86 -2.53
C PRO A 38 12.23 17.30 -1.30
N ALA A 39 13.51 16.94 -1.49
CA ALA A 39 14.38 16.44 -0.42
C ALA A 39 14.56 17.44 0.75
N LYS A 40 14.36 18.73 0.50
CA LYS A 40 14.36 19.79 1.51
C LYS A 40 13.08 20.58 1.38
N SER A 41 12.29 20.59 2.45
CA SER A 41 11.06 21.37 2.56
C SER A 41 11.22 22.40 3.68
N PRO A 42 10.68 23.63 3.52
CA PRO A 42 10.64 24.60 4.63
C PRO A 42 9.94 24.00 5.85
N ALA A 43 10.45 24.31 7.04
CA ALA A 43 9.84 23.83 8.28
C ALA A 43 8.38 24.30 8.39
N GLY A 44 7.48 23.37 8.72
CA GLY A 44 6.03 23.65 8.83
C GLY A 44 5.30 23.80 7.49
N SER A 45 5.98 23.61 6.35
CA SER A 45 5.31 23.64 5.05
C SER A 45 4.41 22.41 4.83
N ALA A 46 3.40 22.56 3.97
CA ALA A 46 2.55 21.45 3.55
C ALA A 46 3.38 20.30 2.95
N THR A 47 4.46 20.62 2.24
CA THR A 47 5.37 19.63 1.65
C THR A 47 6.11 18.81 2.71
N MET A 48 6.56 19.45 3.79
CA MET A 48 7.16 18.75 4.94
C MET A 48 6.14 17.81 5.59
N VAL A 49 4.92 18.31 5.84
CA VAL A 49 3.84 17.50 6.42
C VAL A 49 3.53 16.30 5.52
N MET A 50 3.38 16.52 4.21
CA MET A 50 3.11 15.46 3.25
C MET A 50 4.22 14.39 3.26
N THR A 51 5.49 14.82 3.27
CA THR A 51 6.63 13.90 3.36
C THR A 51 6.56 13.03 4.62
N ILE A 52 6.25 13.62 5.77
CA ILE A 52 6.09 12.89 7.03
C ILE A 52 4.92 11.89 6.96
N LEU A 53 3.78 12.31 6.40
CA LEU A 53 2.61 11.45 6.27
C LEU A 53 2.90 10.24 5.38
N VAL A 54 3.61 10.43 4.26
CA VAL A 54 3.96 9.32 3.36
C VAL A 54 4.91 8.33 4.05
N TYR A 55 5.92 8.81 4.78
CA TYR A 55 6.80 7.93 5.55
C TYR A 55 6.05 7.15 6.64
N ARG A 56 5.14 7.80 7.37
CA ARG A 56 4.32 7.14 8.40
C ARG A 56 3.42 6.06 7.81
N GLU A 57 2.81 6.35 6.66
CA GLU A 57 1.94 5.40 5.98
C GLU A 57 2.72 4.17 5.48
N LEU A 58 3.93 4.36 4.95
CA LEU A 58 4.81 3.25 4.56
C LEU A 58 5.25 2.39 5.76
N ASP A 59 5.53 3.00 6.91
CA ASP A 59 5.93 2.31 8.13
C ASP A 59 4.75 1.50 8.73
N ALA A 60 3.57 2.11 8.80
CA ALA A 60 2.34 1.45 9.25
C ALA A 60 1.98 0.23 8.39
N ARG A 61 2.28 0.28 7.08
CA ARG A 61 2.04 -0.83 6.13
C ARG A 61 3.16 -1.87 6.10
N SER A 62 4.33 -1.56 6.64
CA SER A 62 5.47 -2.49 6.72
C SER A 62 5.49 -3.27 8.03
N SER A 63 4.76 -2.78 9.04
CA SER A 63 4.58 -3.47 10.31
C SER A 63 3.47 -4.51 10.17
N PRO A 64 3.74 -5.81 10.39
CA PRO A 64 2.66 -6.79 10.53
C PRO A 64 1.87 -6.44 11.80
N HIS A 65 0.55 -6.26 11.65
CA HIS A 65 -0.36 -6.29 12.78
C HIS A 65 -0.51 -7.70 13.33
#